data_AF-A0A329TXN1-F1
#
_entry.id   AF-A0A329TXN1-F1
#
_cell.length_a   1.000
_cell.length_b   1.000
_cell.length_c   1.000
_cell.angle_alpha   90.00
_cell.angle_beta   90.00
_cell.angle_gamma   90.00
#
_symmetry.space_group_name_H-M   'P 1'
#
loop_
_entity.id
_entity.type
_entity.pdbx_description
1 polymer ?
#
loop_
_entity_poly.entity_id
_entity_poly.type
_entity_poly.pdbx_seq_one_letter_code
_entity_poly.pdbx_strand_id
1 'polypeptide(L)'
;MTMLPNIEEAMEDARNGKLSPYWQNNLKRECLHGELSAEERLALSELNCILSETPQWSSEEELCHDMENIGGRVRFCRFWNEHYSMVQLTEDRNGKYSTAYVLDTETTPDVRKAAALQAQKELADCMQAWGVSLLETPVPEQMKYDSFAEAASHLMQVLNDPEHITG
;
A
#
# COMPACT_ATOMS: atom_id res chain seq x y z
N MET A 1 22.81 0.51 -11.84
CA MET A 1 21.90 -0.66 -11.77
C MET A 1 20.93 -0.51 -12.92
N THR A 2 20.70 -1.55 -13.72
CA THR A 2 19.75 -1.47 -14.85
C THR A 2 18.33 -1.68 -14.34
N MET A 3 17.38 -0.95 -14.92
CA MET A 3 15.94 -1.05 -14.67
C MET A 3 15.26 -2.09 -15.54
N LEU A 4 15.94 -2.61 -16.56
CA LEU A 4 15.36 -3.51 -17.55
C LEU A 4 14.68 -4.74 -16.93
N PRO A 5 15.29 -5.47 -15.97
CA PRO A 5 14.63 -6.62 -15.35
C PRO A 5 13.32 -6.26 -14.63
N ASN A 6 13.29 -5.12 -13.92
CA ASN A 6 12.10 -4.66 -13.21
C ASN A 6 10.97 -4.31 -14.21
N ILE A 7 11.32 -3.74 -15.37
CA ILE A 7 10.35 -3.42 -16.43
C ILE A 7 9.83 -4.70 -17.09
N GLU A 8 10.69 -5.69 -17.33
CA GLU A 8 10.30 -6.98 -17.91
C GLU A 8 9.35 -7.77 -17.00
N GLU A 9 9.64 -7.83 -15.70
CA GLU A 9 8.75 -8.42 -14.69
C GLU A 9 7.39 -7.70 -14.67
N ALA A 10 7.42 -6.36 -14.63
CA ALA A 10 6.20 -5.56 -14.67
C ALA A 10 5.38 -5.77 -15.96
N MET A 11 6.03 -6.02 -17.10
CA MET A 11 5.33 -6.37 -18.35
C MET A 11 4.65 -7.73 -18.27
N GLU A 12 5.26 -8.73 -17.63
CA GLU A 12 4.62 -10.03 -17.43
C GLU A 12 3.35 -9.89 -16.58
N ASP A 13 3.42 -9.17 -15.48
CA ASP A 13 2.25 -8.91 -14.64
C ASP A 13 1.20 -8.08 -15.38
N ALA A 14 1.61 -7.04 -16.10
CA ALA A 14 0.69 -6.17 -16.85
C ALA A 14 -0.06 -6.93 -17.94
N ARG A 15 0.59 -7.88 -18.63
CA ARG A 15 -0.05 -8.75 -19.63
C ARG A 15 -1.11 -9.66 -19.01
N ASN A 16 -0.93 -10.04 -17.74
CA ASN A 16 -1.88 -10.84 -16.99
C ASN A 16 -2.95 -9.99 -16.26
N GLY A 17 -2.90 -8.65 -16.39
CA GLY A 17 -3.81 -7.75 -15.69
C GLY A 17 -3.53 -7.63 -14.19
N LYS A 18 -2.29 -7.90 -13.75
CA LYS A 18 -1.92 -8.00 -12.33
C LYS A 18 -1.04 -6.87 -11.82
N LEU A 19 -0.60 -5.95 -12.68
CA LEU A 19 0.29 -4.87 -12.26
C LEU A 19 -0.50 -3.73 -11.61
N SER A 20 -0.62 -3.76 -10.28
CA SER A 20 -1.44 -2.78 -9.56
C SER A 20 -0.93 -1.33 -9.70
N PRO A 21 -1.79 -0.31 -9.53
CA PRO A 21 -1.37 1.08 -9.52
C PRO A 21 -0.22 1.36 -8.55
N TYR A 22 -0.18 0.69 -7.39
CA TYR A 22 0.91 0.85 -6.43
C TYR A 22 2.27 0.48 -7.06
N TRP A 23 2.38 -0.69 -7.69
CA TRP A 23 3.62 -1.11 -8.36
C TRP A 23 3.94 -0.33 -9.62
N GLN A 24 2.93 0.04 -10.43
CA GLN A 24 3.14 0.93 -11.58
C GLN A 24 3.80 2.24 -11.14
N ASN A 25 3.40 2.75 -9.98
CA ASN A 25 3.90 3.98 -9.43
C ASN A 25 5.29 3.84 -8.81
N ASN A 26 5.57 2.74 -8.11
CA ASN A 26 6.92 2.42 -7.63
C ASN A 26 7.91 2.34 -8.80
N LEU A 27 7.54 1.62 -9.87
CA LEU A 27 8.38 1.51 -11.07
C LEU A 27 8.64 2.88 -11.72
N LYS A 28 7.60 3.72 -11.84
CA LYS A 28 7.75 5.10 -12.35
C LYS A 28 8.74 5.91 -11.51
N ARG A 29 8.67 5.82 -10.17
CA ARG A 29 9.62 6.49 -9.27
C ARG A 29 11.04 6.00 -9.51
N GLU A 30 11.28 4.70 -9.53
CA GLU A 30 12.61 4.15 -9.80
C GLU A 30 13.16 4.61 -11.16
N CYS A 31 12.31 4.67 -12.17
CA CYS A 31 12.69 5.15 -13.51
C CYS A 31 12.98 6.67 -13.57
N LEU A 32 12.37 7.49 -12.71
CA LEU A 32 12.59 8.94 -12.65
C LEU A 32 13.96 9.32 -12.06
N HIS A 33 14.53 8.46 -11.21
CA HIS A 33 15.76 8.76 -10.47
C HIS A 33 17.04 8.32 -11.21
N GLY A 34 16.95 7.87 -12.47
CA GLY A 34 18.08 7.39 -13.26
C GLY A 34 18.03 7.76 -14.75
N GLU A 35 19.20 7.76 -15.41
CA GLU A 35 19.27 7.85 -16.86
C GLU A 35 18.95 6.49 -17.49
N LEU A 36 17.77 6.40 -18.12
CA LEU A 36 17.38 5.19 -18.85
C LEU A 36 18.09 5.09 -20.20
N SER A 37 18.63 3.91 -20.46
CA SER A 37 19.15 3.48 -21.76
C SER A 37 18.05 3.45 -22.84
N ALA A 38 18.45 3.34 -24.10
CA ALA A 38 17.49 3.22 -25.22
C ALA A 38 16.61 1.97 -25.10
N GLU A 39 17.18 0.88 -24.58
CA GLU A 39 16.49 -0.39 -24.37
C GLU A 39 15.43 -0.27 -23.27
N GLU A 40 15.78 0.32 -22.12
CA GLU A 40 14.84 0.55 -21.02
C GLU A 40 13.70 1.50 -21.43
N ARG A 41 13.99 2.51 -22.26
CA ARG A 41 12.96 3.41 -22.81
C ARG A 41 11.99 2.66 -23.74
N LEU A 42 12.50 1.72 -24.54
CA LEU A 42 11.67 0.89 -25.41
C LEU A 42 10.78 -0.03 -24.57
N ALA A 43 11.34 -0.70 -23.58
CA ALA A 43 10.59 -1.59 -22.68
C ALA A 43 9.50 -0.83 -21.91
N LEU A 44 9.77 0.37 -21.40
CA LEU A 44 8.75 1.21 -20.77
C LEU A 44 7.65 1.65 -21.74
N SER A 45 8.00 1.93 -23.00
CA SER A 45 6.99 2.27 -24.01
C SER A 45 6.06 1.08 -24.29
N GLU A 46 6.60 -0.13 -24.33
CA GLU A 46 5.81 -1.35 -24.50
C GLU A 46 4.91 -1.60 -23.28
N LEU A 47 5.44 -1.48 -22.07
CA LEU A 47 4.67 -1.58 -20.84
C LEU A 47 3.49 -0.59 -20.83
N ASN A 48 3.72 0.67 -21.19
CA ASN A 48 2.64 1.66 -21.25
C ASN A 48 1.56 1.32 -22.29
N CYS A 49 1.93 0.66 -23.40
CA CYS A 49 0.97 0.15 -24.38
C CYS A 49 0.09 -0.93 -23.74
N ILE A 50 0.69 -1.92 -23.08
CA ILE A 50 -0.03 -2.99 -22.38
C ILE A 50 -0.99 -2.41 -21.33
N LEU A 51 -0.53 -1.45 -20.52
CA LEU A 51 -1.35 -0.79 -19.49
C LEU A 51 -2.52 0.00 -20.06
N SER A 52 -2.44 0.47 -21.32
CA SER A 52 -3.54 1.17 -21.98
C SER A 52 -4.62 0.24 -22.53
N GLU A 53 -4.28 -1.02 -22.76
CA GLU A 53 -5.17 -2.02 -23.39
C GLU A 53 -5.74 -3.03 -22.39
N THR A 54 -4.96 -3.37 -21.35
CA THR A 54 -5.31 -4.41 -20.38
C THR A 54 -5.68 -3.77 -19.04
N PRO A 55 -6.92 -3.94 -18.56
CA PRO A 55 -7.31 -3.57 -17.20
C PRO A 55 -6.43 -4.30 -16.18
N GLN A 56 -5.97 -3.56 -15.16
CA GLN A 56 -5.12 -4.09 -14.10
C GLN A 56 -5.90 -4.27 -12.81
N TRP A 57 -5.41 -5.13 -11.93
CA TRP A 57 -5.84 -5.19 -10.53
C TRP A 57 -5.76 -3.82 -9.86
N SER A 58 -6.71 -3.55 -8.98
CA SER A 58 -6.55 -2.54 -7.95
C SER A 58 -5.48 -2.97 -6.94
N SER A 59 -4.87 -2.01 -6.25
CA SER A 59 -3.89 -2.29 -5.19
C SER A 59 -4.50 -3.10 -4.03
N GLU A 60 -5.81 -2.99 -3.82
CA GLU A 60 -6.52 -3.81 -2.83
C GLU A 60 -6.67 -5.27 -3.30
N GLU A 61 -7.04 -5.51 -4.55
CA GLU A 61 -7.17 -6.87 -5.10
C GLU A 61 -5.83 -7.61 -5.06
N GLU A 62 -4.74 -6.93 -5.44
CA GLU A 62 -3.39 -7.48 -5.35
C GLU A 62 -3.02 -7.82 -3.90
N LEU A 63 -3.21 -6.88 -2.96
CA LEU A 63 -2.92 -7.13 -1.55
C LEU A 63 -3.75 -8.29 -1.00
N CYS A 64 -5.03 -8.40 -1.38
CA CYS A 64 -5.87 -9.52 -0.99
C CYS A 64 -5.32 -10.84 -1.54
N HIS A 65 -4.96 -10.87 -2.82
CA HIS A 65 -4.39 -12.05 -3.47
C HIS A 65 -3.08 -12.50 -2.80
N ASP A 66 -2.17 -11.58 -2.53
CA ASP A 66 -0.89 -11.86 -1.90
C ASP A 66 -1.06 -12.41 -0.48
N MET A 67 -1.96 -11.79 0.29
CA MET A 67 -2.27 -12.25 1.64
C MET A 67 -2.93 -13.63 1.62
N GLU A 68 -3.87 -13.88 0.72
CA GLU A 68 -4.51 -15.20 0.56
C GLU A 68 -3.51 -16.30 0.18
N ASN A 69 -2.57 -16.00 -0.73
CA ASN A 69 -1.53 -16.94 -1.17
C ASN A 69 -0.63 -17.42 -0.02
N ILE A 70 -0.43 -16.60 1.01
CA ILE A 70 0.35 -16.98 2.21
C ILE A 70 -0.51 -17.50 3.36
N GLY A 71 -1.81 -17.72 3.12
CA GLY A 71 -2.80 -18.18 4.11
C GLY A 71 -3.24 -17.10 5.10
N GLY A 72 -2.99 -15.83 4.78
CA GLY A 72 -3.44 -14.67 5.53
C GLY A 72 -4.68 -14.02 4.91
N ARG A 73 -4.99 -12.80 5.36
CA ARG A 73 -6.09 -11.97 4.85
C ARG A 73 -5.86 -10.50 5.14
N VAL A 74 -6.46 -9.65 4.32
CA VAL A 74 -6.55 -8.22 4.58
C VAL A 74 -7.70 -7.95 5.56
N ARG A 75 -7.45 -7.10 6.56
CA ARG A 75 -8.47 -6.62 7.50
C ARG A 75 -8.96 -5.25 7.12
N PHE A 76 -8.03 -4.37 6.76
CA PHE A 76 -8.32 -3.02 6.30
C PHE A 76 -7.20 -2.61 5.38
N CYS A 77 -7.52 -1.92 4.29
CA CYS A 77 -6.53 -1.23 3.49
C CYS A 77 -7.14 0.01 2.84
N ARG A 78 -6.29 0.97 2.55
CA ARG A 78 -6.61 2.13 1.74
C ARG A 78 -5.40 2.55 0.93
N PHE A 79 -5.62 2.84 -0.34
CA PHE A 79 -4.60 3.30 -1.27
C PHE A 79 -5.01 4.63 -1.87
N TRP A 80 -4.03 5.48 -2.15
CA TRP A 80 -4.20 6.74 -2.88
C TRP A 80 -3.21 6.77 -4.03
N ASN A 81 -3.74 6.63 -5.25
CA ASN A 81 -2.91 6.53 -6.45
C ASN A 81 -2.28 7.87 -6.84
N GLU A 82 -2.94 8.98 -6.50
CA GLU A 82 -2.53 10.33 -6.85
C GLU A 82 -1.27 10.76 -6.11
N HIS A 83 -1.06 10.20 -4.93
CA HIS A 83 -0.03 10.64 -4.01
C HIS A 83 0.65 9.47 -3.27
N TYR A 84 0.61 8.29 -3.88
CA TYR A 84 1.41 7.11 -3.52
C TYR A 84 1.36 6.71 -2.05
N SER A 85 0.25 7.00 -1.38
CA SER A 85 0.06 6.66 0.02
C SER A 85 -0.68 5.34 0.14
N MET A 86 -0.42 4.62 1.22
CA MET A 86 -1.17 3.43 1.58
C MET A 86 -1.26 3.27 3.10
N VAL A 87 -2.31 2.61 3.54
CA VAL A 87 -2.49 2.21 4.94
C VAL A 87 -3.09 0.82 4.89
N GLN A 88 -2.58 -0.12 5.68
CA GLN A 88 -3.10 -1.48 5.75
C GLN A 88 -2.96 -2.11 7.13
N LEU A 89 -3.89 -3.01 7.42
CA LEU A 89 -3.92 -3.94 8.53
C LEU A 89 -4.17 -5.33 7.95
N THR A 90 -3.24 -6.24 8.16
CA THR A 90 -3.30 -7.61 7.64
C THR A 90 -3.17 -8.62 8.76
N GLU A 91 -3.62 -9.85 8.49
CA GLU A 91 -3.48 -10.99 9.37
C GLU A 91 -2.77 -12.11 8.62
N ASP A 92 -1.74 -12.71 9.22
CA ASP A 92 -1.02 -13.83 8.65
C ASP A 92 -1.67 -15.19 8.99
N ARG A 93 -1.17 -16.26 8.39
CA ARG A 93 -1.64 -17.64 8.63
C ARG A 93 -1.57 -18.13 10.07
N ASN A 94 -0.79 -17.46 10.92
CA ASN A 94 -0.66 -17.80 12.35
C ASN A 94 -1.60 -16.95 13.22
N GLY A 95 -2.46 -16.14 12.62
CA GLY A 95 -3.35 -15.22 13.32
C GLY A 95 -2.61 -14.03 13.95
N LYS A 96 -1.40 -13.71 13.48
CA LYS A 96 -0.67 -12.50 13.88
C LYS A 96 -1.05 -11.35 12.97
N TYR A 97 -1.11 -10.15 13.53
CA TYR A 97 -1.53 -8.96 12.81
C TYR A 97 -0.35 -8.05 12.50
N SER A 98 -0.35 -7.40 11.35
CA SER A 98 0.66 -6.41 10.97
C SER A 98 -0.01 -5.16 10.42
N THR A 99 0.57 -4.02 10.73
CA THR A 99 0.18 -2.72 10.19
C THR A 99 1.29 -2.22 9.28
N ALA A 100 0.94 -1.67 8.13
CA ALA A 100 1.88 -0.91 7.31
C ALA A 100 1.19 0.38 6.84
N TYR A 101 1.93 1.47 6.81
CA TYR A 101 1.40 2.76 6.42
C TYR A 101 2.52 3.61 5.82
N VAL A 102 2.19 4.28 4.73
CA VAL A 102 3.03 5.27 4.06
C VAL A 102 2.11 6.42 3.68
N LEU A 103 2.40 7.62 4.19
CA LEU A 103 1.80 8.83 3.68
C LEU A 103 2.90 9.65 3.02
N ASP A 104 2.90 9.71 1.70
CA ASP A 104 4.01 10.25 0.92
C ASP A 104 4.40 11.66 1.38
N THR A 105 5.67 11.82 1.76
CA THR A 105 6.22 13.04 2.34
C THR A 105 6.51 14.10 1.28
N GLU A 106 6.57 13.73 -0.01
CA GLU A 106 6.66 14.67 -1.14
C GLU A 106 5.36 15.45 -1.35
N THR A 107 4.28 15.03 -0.69
CA THR A 107 2.98 15.69 -0.74
C THR A 107 2.91 16.88 0.21
N THR A 108 1.94 17.76 -0.03
CA THR A 108 1.70 18.88 0.90
C THR A 108 1.19 18.36 2.25
N PRO A 109 1.54 19.01 3.38
CA PRO A 109 1.01 18.65 4.69
C PRO A 109 -0.52 18.53 4.75
N ASP A 110 -1.25 19.35 3.98
CA ASP A 110 -2.71 19.33 3.93
C ASP A 110 -3.25 18.07 3.26
N VAL A 111 -2.64 17.62 2.16
CA VAL A 111 -2.99 16.35 1.49
C VAL A 111 -2.74 15.18 2.42
N ARG A 112 -1.59 15.16 3.10
CA ARG A 112 -1.27 14.12 4.09
C ARG A 112 -2.29 14.07 5.23
N LYS A 113 -2.66 15.23 5.78
CA LYS A 113 -3.69 15.33 6.84
C LYS A 113 -5.06 14.84 6.35
N ALA A 114 -5.43 15.18 5.12
CA ALA A 114 -6.69 14.72 4.52
C ALA A 114 -6.71 13.19 4.34
N ALA A 115 -5.63 12.60 3.82
CA ALA A 115 -5.51 11.16 3.66
C ALA A 115 -5.58 10.41 5.01
N ALA A 116 -4.85 10.90 6.02
CA ALA A 116 -4.90 10.34 7.37
C ALA A 116 -6.29 10.42 7.98
N LEU A 117 -6.95 11.57 7.88
CA LEU A 117 -8.32 11.77 8.38
C LEU A 117 -9.34 10.86 7.68
N GLN A 118 -9.15 10.61 6.39
CA GLN A 118 -10.01 9.70 5.64
C GLN A 118 -9.83 8.25 6.14
N ALA A 119 -8.58 7.76 6.22
CA ALA A 119 -8.32 6.42 6.73
C ALA A 119 -8.73 6.26 8.20
N GLN A 120 -8.58 7.31 9.02
CA GLN A 120 -9.04 7.32 10.42
C GLN A 120 -10.55 7.04 10.50
N LYS A 121 -11.36 7.76 9.70
CA LYS A 121 -12.81 7.58 9.70
C LYS A 121 -13.22 6.20 9.23
N GLU A 122 -12.64 5.74 8.12
CA GLU A 122 -12.94 4.42 7.57
C GLU A 122 -12.51 3.29 8.53
N LEU A 123 -11.34 3.42 9.15
CA LEU A 123 -10.88 2.47 10.16
C LEU A 123 -11.79 2.49 11.41
N ALA A 124 -12.30 3.65 11.83
CA ALA A 124 -13.21 3.75 12.95
C ALA A 124 -14.55 3.03 12.67
N ASP A 125 -15.10 3.20 11.47
CA ASP A 125 -16.30 2.49 11.03
C ASP A 125 -16.05 0.97 10.99
N CYS A 126 -14.89 0.55 10.48
CA CYS A 126 -14.47 -0.84 10.49
C CYS A 126 -14.33 -1.41 11.91
N MET A 127 -13.64 -0.70 12.81
CA MET A 127 -13.46 -1.09 14.21
C MET A 127 -14.81 -1.24 14.92
N GLN A 128 -15.76 -0.34 14.67
CA GLN A 128 -17.11 -0.45 15.17
C GLN A 128 -17.80 -1.72 14.64
N ALA A 129 -17.71 -2.00 13.34
CA ALA A 129 -18.27 -3.21 12.74
C ALA A 129 -17.64 -4.51 13.30
N TRP A 130 -16.36 -4.46 13.67
CA TRP A 130 -15.65 -5.57 14.32
C TRP A 130 -15.91 -5.69 15.83
N GLY A 131 -16.56 -4.71 16.45
CA GLY A 131 -16.71 -4.65 17.91
C GLY A 131 -15.39 -4.44 18.66
N VAL A 132 -14.43 -3.78 18.03
CA VAL A 132 -13.10 -3.48 18.59
C VAL A 132 -13.08 -2.03 19.05
N SER A 133 -12.76 -1.80 20.32
CA SER A 133 -12.58 -0.46 20.87
C SER A 133 -11.12 -0.01 20.78
N LEU A 134 -10.92 1.29 20.59
CA LEU A 134 -9.60 1.92 20.70
C LEU A 134 -9.08 1.78 22.14
N LEU A 135 -7.84 1.31 22.27
CA LEU A 135 -7.16 1.23 23.57
C LEU A 135 -6.79 2.63 24.09
N GLU A 136 -7.02 2.86 25.39
CA GLU A 136 -6.72 4.13 26.06
C GLU A 136 -5.21 4.41 26.16
N THR A 137 -4.40 3.34 26.22
CA THR A 137 -2.94 3.45 26.30
C THR A 137 -2.31 3.43 24.92
N PRO A 138 -1.24 4.21 24.68
CA PRO A 138 -0.45 4.11 23.46
C PRO A 138 0.06 2.68 23.24
N VAL A 139 -0.14 2.16 22.04
CA VAL A 139 0.35 0.84 21.62
C VAL A 139 1.66 1.03 20.86
N PRO A 140 2.78 0.46 21.33
CA PRO A 140 4.06 0.59 20.65
C PRO A 140 4.04 -0.12 19.30
N GLU A 141 4.83 0.39 18.35
CA GLU A 141 5.02 -0.25 17.05
C GLU A 141 5.64 -1.64 17.20
N GLN A 142 5.08 -2.62 16.49
CA GLN A 142 5.55 -4.00 16.45
C GLN A 142 5.55 -4.51 15.01
N MET A 143 6.50 -5.38 14.69
CA MET A 143 6.49 -6.10 13.42
C MET A 143 5.23 -6.97 13.27
N LYS A 144 4.80 -7.59 14.38
CA LYS A 144 3.61 -8.43 14.47
C LYS A 144 2.96 -8.28 15.84
N TYR A 145 1.66 -8.07 15.86
CA TYR A 145 0.83 -8.01 17.06
C TYR A 145 0.14 -9.35 17.31
N ASP A 146 -0.01 -9.69 18.57
CA ASP A 146 -0.74 -10.88 19.01
C ASP A 146 -2.25 -10.66 19.08
N SER A 147 -2.65 -9.40 19.20
CA SER A 147 -4.05 -8.99 19.36
C SER A 147 -4.49 -8.11 18.20
N PHE A 148 -5.67 -8.45 17.66
CA PHE A 148 -6.31 -7.62 16.63
C PHE A 148 -6.63 -6.21 17.15
N ALA A 149 -7.05 -6.11 18.41
CA ALA A 149 -7.39 -4.84 19.04
C ALA A 149 -6.15 -3.94 19.23
N GLU A 150 -4.99 -4.55 19.54
CA GLU A 150 -3.72 -3.82 19.62
C GLU A 150 -3.31 -3.29 18.26
N ALA A 151 -3.34 -4.14 17.22
CA ALA A 151 -2.96 -3.73 15.87
C ALA A 151 -3.87 -2.62 15.32
N ALA A 152 -5.19 -2.76 15.46
CA ALA A 152 -6.15 -1.73 15.04
C ALA A 152 -5.99 -0.44 15.84
N SER A 153 -5.75 -0.53 17.16
CA SER A 153 -5.51 0.65 18.00
C SER A 153 -4.21 1.35 17.65
N HIS A 154 -3.13 0.62 17.41
CA HIS A 154 -1.87 1.19 16.96
C HIS A 154 -2.05 1.96 15.64
N LEU A 155 -2.69 1.34 14.65
CA LEU A 155 -2.95 1.98 13.36
C LEU A 155 -3.79 3.26 13.52
N MET A 156 -4.84 3.22 14.33
CA MET A 156 -5.66 4.39 14.63
C MET A 156 -4.85 5.50 15.31
N GLN A 157 -3.99 5.15 16.27
CA GLN A 157 -3.13 6.10 16.99
C GLN A 157 -2.12 6.76 16.05
N VAL A 158 -1.55 6.02 15.11
CA VAL A 158 -0.66 6.54 14.06
C VAL A 158 -1.42 7.51 13.15
N LEU A 159 -2.63 7.17 12.71
CA LEU A 159 -3.45 8.02 11.86
C LEU A 159 -3.94 9.30 12.56
N ASN A 160 -4.05 9.28 13.90
CA ASN A 160 -4.36 10.47 14.70
C ASN A 160 -3.21 11.48 14.73
N ASP A 161 -1.99 11.06 14.41
CA ASP A 161 -0.80 11.90 14.41
C ASP A 161 0.02 11.73 13.11
N PRO A 162 -0.52 12.16 11.95
CA PRO A 162 0.05 11.89 10.64
C PRO A 162 1.32 12.68 10.34
N GLU A 163 1.73 13.59 11.23
CA GLU A 163 3.00 14.31 11.12
C GLU A 163 4.19 13.41 11.49
N HIS A 164 3.94 12.33 12.24
CA HIS A 164 4.95 11.33 12.63
C HIS A 164 5.03 10.14 11.66
N ILE A 165 4.18 10.10 10.62
CA ILE A 165 4.28 9.10 9.56
C ILE A 165 5.39 9.55 8.59
N THR A 166 6.56 8.96 8.74
CA THR A 166 7.68 9.13 7.79
C THR A 166 7.64 7.99 6.78
N GLY A 167 7.46 8.32 5.50
CA GLY A 167 7.65 7.40 4.36
C GLY A 167 9.10 7.28 3.96
#